data_AF-A0A1N7FH34-F1
#
_entry.id   AF-A0A1N7FH34-F1
#
_cell.length_a   1.000
_cell.length_b   1.000
_cell.length_c   1.000
_cell.angle_alpha   90.00
_cell.angle_beta   90.00
_cell.angle_gamma   90.00
#
_symmetry.space_group_name_H-M   'P 1'
#
loop_
_entity.id
_entity.type
_entity.pdbx_description
1 polymer ?
#
loop_
_entity_poly.entity_id
_entity_poly.type
_entity_poly.pdbx_seq_one_letter_code
_entity_poly.pdbx_strand_id
1 'polypeptide(L)'
;MPEDNRFAGLGEAVDDEGSSAEPEAESETEPSADDSSSESTSETVEYDSADDADTDTEVDDSADDTDTADEGANSSDSNDPSAFPFDATKKKTVYVRPETLEELEDARALVDAQLRTQHDVRNLTGREFYDAVFRYAAADTDGLIEEILEARDE
;
A
#
# COMPACT_ATOMS: atom_id res chain seq x y z
N MET A 1 -6.24 26.60 36.87
CA MET A 1 -6.05 25.73 35.68
C MET A 1 -5.62 26.66 34.56
N PRO A 2 -4.57 26.34 33.78
CA PRO A 2 -4.12 27.21 32.69
C PRO A 2 -5.21 27.32 31.62
N GLU A 3 -5.46 28.53 31.13
CA GLU A 3 -6.56 28.89 30.23
C GLU A 3 -6.17 28.72 28.74
N ASP A 4 -4.92 28.32 28.46
CA ASP A 4 -4.38 28.12 27.10
C ASP A 4 -4.65 26.71 26.58
N ASN A 5 -5.90 26.25 26.66
CA ASN A 5 -6.31 25.04 25.96
C ASN A 5 -6.52 25.36 24.48
N ARG A 6 -5.61 24.89 23.62
CA ARG A 6 -5.72 24.99 22.14
C ARG A 6 -7.00 24.37 21.55
N PHE A 7 -7.71 23.58 22.34
CA PHE A 7 -8.98 22.96 21.96
C PHE A 7 -10.21 23.85 22.23
N ALA A 8 -10.06 24.98 22.92
CA ALA A 8 -11.18 25.86 23.26
C ALA A 8 -11.81 26.57 22.05
N GLY A 9 -11.16 26.57 20.88
CA GLY A 9 -11.67 27.18 19.65
C GLY A 9 -12.22 26.20 18.61
N LEU A 10 -12.15 24.87 18.85
CA LEU A 10 -12.58 23.87 17.87
C LEU A 10 -14.10 23.60 17.88
N GLY A 11 -14.81 24.02 18.92
CA GLY A 11 -16.27 23.82 19.02
C GLY A 11 -17.08 24.82 18.18
N GLU A 12 -16.55 26.02 17.90
CA GLU A 12 -17.31 27.09 17.22
C GLU A 12 -17.33 26.93 15.68
N ALA A 13 -16.44 26.13 15.11
CA ALA A 13 -16.32 25.96 13.66
C ALA A 13 -17.23 24.86 13.07
N VAL A 14 -17.89 24.04 13.89
CA VAL A 14 -18.72 22.89 13.45
C VAL A 14 -20.23 23.20 13.42
N ASP A 15 -20.68 24.28 14.06
CA ASP A 15 -22.10 24.63 14.14
C ASP A 15 -22.63 25.47 12.95
N ASP A 16 -21.79 25.84 11.97
CA ASP A 16 -22.17 26.72 10.84
C ASP A 16 -22.19 26.01 9.46
N GLU A 17 -22.48 24.71 9.40
CA GLU A 17 -22.77 24.06 8.10
C GLU A 17 -23.85 22.98 8.24
N GLY A 18 -25.08 23.42 8.50
CA GLY A 18 -26.21 22.52 8.73
C GLY A 18 -27.57 23.16 8.53
N SER A 19 -27.83 23.81 7.38
CA SER A 19 -29.19 24.18 7.02
C SER A 19 -29.37 24.38 5.51
N SER A 20 -29.85 23.37 4.79
CA SER A 20 -30.92 23.60 3.80
C SER A 20 -31.56 22.31 3.25
N ALA A 21 -32.89 22.26 3.43
CA ALA A 21 -33.90 21.70 2.54
C ALA A 21 -34.13 20.18 2.47
N GLU A 22 -35.17 19.74 3.20
CA GLU A 22 -36.05 18.61 2.87
C GLU A 22 -36.74 18.84 1.50
N PRO A 23 -37.00 17.76 0.75
CA PRO A 23 -38.39 17.53 0.36
C PRO A 23 -38.86 16.09 0.53
N GLU A 24 -40.11 16.01 1.00
CA GLU A 24 -41.02 14.88 1.07
C GLU A 24 -41.26 14.23 -0.31
N ALA A 25 -41.28 12.89 -0.36
CA ALA A 25 -41.98 12.15 -1.40
C ALA A 25 -42.34 10.73 -0.90
N GLU A 26 -43.56 10.61 -0.39
CA GLU A 26 -44.24 9.33 -0.21
C GLU A 26 -44.72 8.82 -1.58
N SER A 27 -44.53 7.53 -1.90
CA SER A 27 -45.55 6.75 -2.61
C SER A 27 -45.24 5.24 -2.59
N GLU A 28 -46.05 4.51 -1.84
CA GLU A 28 -46.25 3.06 -1.92
C GLU A 28 -46.84 2.69 -3.29
N THR A 29 -46.51 1.53 -3.88
CA THR A 29 -47.44 0.58 -4.58
C THR A 29 -46.68 -0.67 -5.08
N GLU A 30 -46.95 -1.84 -4.47
CA GLU A 30 -47.08 -3.14 -5.17
C GLU A 30 -48.60 -3.52 -5.13
N PRO A 31 -49.19 -4.50 -5.86
CA PRO A 31 -48.59 -5.66 -6.54
C PRO A 31 -49.26 -6.14 -7.88
N SER A 32 -48.71 -7.24 -8.41
CA SER A 32 -49.37 -8.36 -9.14
C SER A 32 -49.80 -8.25 -10.62
N ALA A 33 -49.22 -9.15 -11.45
CA ALA A 33 -49.87 -10.30 -12.12
C ALA A 33 -49.48 -10.50 -13.60
N ASP A 34 -49.48 -11.78 -14.01
CA ASP A 34 -49.38 -12.37 -15.36
C ASP A 34 -48.01 -12.32 -16.06
N ASP A 35 -47.55 -13.27 -16.86
CA ASP A 35 -47.89 -14.65 -17.23
C ASP A 35 -46.81 -15.02 -18.26
N SER A 36 -46.13 -16.16 -18.12
CA SER A 36 -46.07 -17.16 -19.19
C SER A 36 -45.07 -18.28 -18.92
N SER A 37 -45.59 -19.47 -19.18
CA SER A 37 -44.95 -20.77 -19.24
C SER A 37 -43.67 -20.82 -20.08
N SER A 38 -42.66 -21.54 -19.60
CA SER A 38 -41.95 -22.53 -20.42
C SER A 38 -41.17 -23.49 -19.51
N GLU A 39 -41.70 -24.70 -19.37
CA GLU A 39 -40.94 -25.85 -18.87
C GLU A 39 -39.79 -26.15 -19.83
N SER A 40 -38.56 -25.84 -19.41
CA SER A 40 -37.36 -26.39 -20.02
C SER A 40 -36.51 -27.01 -18.92
N THR A 41 -36.63 -28.32 -18.79
CA THR A 41 -35.80 -29.16 -17.92
C THR A 41 -34.37 -29.10 -18.43
N SER A 42 -33.52 -28.33 -17.75
CA SER A 42 -32.08 -28.44 -17.86
C SER A 42 -31.52 -28.24 -16.45
N GLU A 43 -30.87 -29.28 -15.92
CA GLU A 43 -30.07 -29.19 -14.69
C GLU A 43 -28.96 -28.15 -14.90
N THR A 44 -29.22 -26.92 -14.50
CA THR A 44 -28.19 -25.91 -14.23
C THR A 44 -27.76 -26.08 -12.79
N VAL A 45 -26.50 -26.50 -12.62
CA VAL A 45 -25.81 -26.54 -11.33
C VAL A 45 -25.68 -25.10 -10.85
N GLU A 46 -26.35 -24.76 -9.76
CA GLU A 46 -26.20 -23.46 -9.10
C GLU A 46 -24.84 -23.45 -8.40
N TYR A 47 -23.94 -22.59 -8.88
CA TYR A 47 -22.77 -22.18 -8.12
C TYR A 47 -23.27 -21.07 -7.20
N ASP A 48 -23.39 -21.38 -5.92
CA ASP A 48 -23.49 -20.41 -4.83
C ASP A 48 -22.22 -19.54 -4.89
N SER A 49 -22.30 -18.43 -5.64
CA SER A 49 -21.30 -17.36 -5.56
C SER A 49 -21.56 -16.64 -4.26
N ALA A 50 -20.96 -17.17 -3.20
CA ALA A 50 -20.68 -16.41 -2.00
C ALA A 50 -19.74 -15.26 -2.41
N ASP A 51 -20.39 -14.14 -2.72
CA ASP A 51 -19.96 -12.78 -2.43
C ASP A 51 -19.19 -12.76 -1.10
N ASP A 52 -17.86 -12.73 -1.17
CA ASP A 52 -17.02 -12.53 0.01
C ASP A 52 -15.75 -11.76 -0.38
N ALA A 53 -15.59 -10.66 0.35
CA ALA A 53 -14.41 -9.81 0.46
C ALA A 53 -14.17 -8.78 -0.67
N ASP A 54 -14.95 -7.71 -0.59
CA ASP A 54 -14.45 -6.34 -0.72
C ASP A 54 -13.20 -6.17 0.17
N THR A 55 -12.02 -6.49 -0.35
CA THR A 55 -10.75 -6.04 0.25
C THR A 55 -10.45 -4.65 -0.27
N ASP A 56 -11.11 -3.68 0.36
CA ASP A 56 -10.77 -2.27 0.35
C ASP A 56 -9.33 -2.12 0.89
N THR A 57 -8.36 -2.19 -0.01
CA THR A 57 -6.96 -1.93 0.30
C THR A 57 -6.74 -0.44 0.15
N GLU A 58 -7.11 0.31 1.19
CA GLU A 58 -6.73 1.71 1.34
C GLU A 58 -5.21 1.76 1.54
N VAL A 59 -4.47 1.99 0.46
CA VAL A 59 -3.07 2.38 0.51
C VAL A 59 -3.03 3.82 1.00
N ASP A 60 -2.95 4.01 2.32
CA ASP A 60 -2.61 5.28 2.95
C ASP A 60 -1.14 5.60 2.66
N ASP A 61 -0.87 6.12 1.46
CA ASP A 61 0.40 6.77 1.13
C ASP A 61 0.38 8.20 1.69
N SER A 62 0.35 8.30 3.03
CA SER A 62 0.67 9.54 3.72
C SER A 62 2.17 9.76 3.67
N ALA A 63 2.65 10.29 2.55
CA ALA A 63 3.96 10.91 2.43
C ALA A 63 4.01 12.22 3.26
N ASP A 64 4.08 12.08 4.59
CA ASP A 64 4.52 13.17 5.48
C ASP A 64 6.05 13.06 5.68
N ASP A 65 6.78 13.42 4.62
CA ASP A 65 8.24 13.60 4.67
C ASP A 65 8.54 14.93 5.36
N THR A 66 8.44 14.94 6.69
CA THR A 66 9.07 15.99 7.49
C THR A 66 10.57 15.68 7.60
N ASP A 67 11.31 16.23 6.64
CA ASP A 67 12.76 16.32 6.57
C ASP A 67 13.31 17.04 7.83
N THR A 68 13.39 16.30 8.93
CA THR A 68 14.19 16.68 10.09
C THR A 68 15.60 16.19 9.80
N ALA A 69 16.43 17.12 9.32
CA ALA A 69 17.87 16.97 9.25
C ALA A 69 18.45 16.69 10.65
N ASP A 70 18.41 15.43 11.07
CA ASP A 70 19.21 14.92 12.18
C ASP A 70 20.57 14.52 11.60
N GLU A 71 21.52 15.45 11.62
CA GLU A 71 22.95 15.15 11.55
C GLU A 71 23.39 14.43 12.85
N GLY A 72 22.79 13.28 13.11
CA GLY A 72 23.18 12.36 14.15
C GLY A 72 24.39 11.56 13.68
N ALA A 73 25.58 11.98 14.11
CA ALA A 73 26.83 11.27 13.92
C ALA A 73 26.69 9.79 14.34
N ASN A 74 26.47 8.90 13.38
CA ASN A 74 26.38 7.46 13.59
C ASN A 74 27.80 6.90 13.76
N SER A 75 28.43 7.26 14.88
CA SER A 75 29.71 6.68 15.29
C SER A 75 29.41 5.31 15.85
N SER A 76 29.74 4.25 15.10
CA SER A 76 29.77 2.87 15.59
C SER A 76 30.88 2.73 16.64
N ASP A 77 30.75 3.38 17.78
CA ASP A 77 31.61 3.15 18.94
C ASP A 77 31.22 1.77 19.49
N SER A 78 32.21 0.88 19.62
CA SER A 78 32.00 -0.51 20.06
C SER A 78 31.58 -0.62 21.54
N ASN A 79 31.16 0.49 22.16
CA ASN A 79 30.66 0.61 23.53
C ASN A 79 29.22 1.14 23.58
N ASP A 80 28.39 0.85 22.56
CA ASP A 80 26.97 1.17 22.62
C ASP A 80 26.29 0.38 23.76
N PRO A 81 25.69 1.04 24.77
CA PRO A 81 25.10 0.37 25.93
C PRO A 81 23.70 -0.18 25.64
N SER A 82 23.30 -0.31 24.37
CA SER A 82 22.03 -0.93 24.03
C SER A 82 22.03 -2.37 24.56
N ALA A 83 20.89 -2.76 25.15
CA ALA A 83 20.71 -4.11 25.68
C ALA A 83 20.79 -5.18 24.57
N PHE A 84 20.63 -4.76 23.30
CA PHE A 84 20.72 -5.60 22.12
C PHE A 84 21.54 -4.89 21.03
N PRO A 85 22.66 -5.49 20.57
CA PRO A 85 23.43 -4.90 19.49
C PRO A 85 22.59 -4.90 18.20
N PHE A 86 22.62 -3.78 17.48
CA PHE A 86 22.00 -3.66 16.17
C PHE A 86 23.08 -3.53 15.09
N ASP A 87 22.79 -4.03 13.90
CA ASP A 87 23.66 -3.84 12.75
C ASP A 87 23.54 -2.40 12.24
N ALA A 88 24.69 -1.76 11.99
CA ALA A 88 24.74 -0.43 11.43
C ALA A 88 24.17 -0.43 10.00
N THR A 89 23.16 0.40 9.74
CA THR A 89 22.59 0.62 8.40
C THR A 89 22.90 2.03 7.91
N LYS A 90 22.91 2.19 6.57
CA LYS A 90 23.07 3.49 5.91
C LYS A 90 21.83 3.79 5.09
N LYS A 91 21.14 4.89 5.39
CA LYS A 91 20.05 5.40 4.56
C LYS A 91 20.63 6.13 3.36
N LYS A 92 20.15 5.82 2.16
CA LYS A 92 20.48 6.56 0.93
C LYS A 92 19.20 6.72 0.11
N THR A 93 18.88 7.95 -0.26
CA THR A 93 17.77 8.24 -1.17
C THR A 93 18.27 8.20 -2.61
N VAL A 94 17.50 7.58 -3.51
CA VAL A 94 17.81 7.46 -4.94
C VAL A 94 16.61 7.97 -5.73
N TYR A 95 16.86 8.85 -6.70
CA TYR A 95 15.81 9.34 -7.59
C TYR A 95 15.72 8.39 -8.79
N VAL A 96 14.58 7.72 -8.90
CA VAL A 96 14.26 6.80 -9.98
C VAL A 96 13.03 7.35 -10.71
N ARG A 97 12.88 7.06 -12.00
CA ARG A 97 11.68 7.47 -12.73
C ARG A 97 10.45 6.70 -12.19
N PRO A 98 9.26 7.31 -12.14
CA PRO A 98 8.05 6.64 -11.64
C PRO A 98 7.77 5.32 -12.35
N GLU A 99 7.90 5.29 -13.68
CA GLU A 99 7.66 4.09 -14.49
C GLU A 99 8.57 2.92 -14.09
N THR A 100 9.85 3.18 -13.84
CA THR A 100 10.82 2.16 -13.42
C THR A 100 10.55 1.68 -11.98
N LEU A 101 10.01 2.54 -11.13
CA LEU A 101 9.64 2.16 -9.76
C LEU A 101 8.43 1.23 -9.76
N GLU A 102 7.39 1.56 -10.53
CA GLU A 102 6.19 0.74 -10.70
C GLU A 102 6.53 -0.67 -11.21
N GLU A 103 7.39 -0.78 -12.24
CA GLU A 103 7.86 -2.07 -12.76
C GLU A 103 8.62 -2.89 -11.71
N LEU A 104 9.42 -2.24 -10.86
CA LEU A 104 10.14 -2.91 -9.78
C LEU A 104 9.18 -3.41 -8.69
N GLU A 105 8.12 -2.66 -8.39
CA GLU A 105 7.08 -3.05 -7.43
C GLU A 105 6.26 -4.24 -7.93
N ASP A 106 5.90 -4.25 -9.21
CA ASP A 106 5.28 -5.40 -9.87
C ASP A 106 6.20 -6.63 -9.82
N ALA A 107 7.49 -6.47 -10.14
CA ALA A 107 8.47 -7.53 -10.02
C ALA A 107 8.59 -8.05 -8.58
N ARG A 108 8.53 -7.16 -7.58
CA ARG A 108 8.54 -7.54 -6.16
C ARG A 108 7.31 -8.39 -5.82
N ALA A 109 6.12 -8.01 -6.27
CA ALA A 109 4.89 -8.76 -6.03
C ALA A 109 4.98 -10.17 -6.65
N LEU A 110 5.54 -10.30 -7.85
CA LEU A 110 5.79 -11.59 -8.49
C LEU A 110 6.79 -12.45 -7.69
N VAL A 111 7.88 -11.84 -7.19
CA VAL A 111 8.85 -12.54 -6.35
C VAL A 111 8.22 -13.00 -5.03
N ASP A 112 7.41 -12.18 -4.36
CA ASP A 112 6.71 -12.58 -3.13
C ASP A 112 5.74 -13.74 -3.39
N ALA A 113 4.96 -13.67 -4.47
CA ALA A 113 4.08 -14.76 -4.89
C ALA A 113 4.87 -16.05 -5.18
N GLN A 114 6.02 -15.95 -5.85
CA GLN A 114 6.88 -17.09 -6.13
C GLN A 114 7.49 -17.68 -4.86
N LEU A 115 7.95 -16.84 -3.93
CA LEU A 115 8.47 -17.27 -2.64
C LEU A 115 7.42 -18.00 -1.80
N ARG A 116 6.18 -17.51 -1.81
CA ARG A 116 5.06 -18.15 -1.11
C ARG A 116 4.67 -19.50 -1.72
N THR A 117 4.69 -19.59 -3.05
CA THR A 117 4.22 -20.80 -3.77
C THR A 117 5.28 -21.89 -3.86
N GLN A 118 6.54 -21.53 -4.06
CA GLN A 118 7.63 -22.48 -4.34
C GLN A 118 8.54 -22.73 -3.13
N HIS A 119 8.65 -21.76 -2.23
CA HIS A 119 9.61 -21.79 -1.13
C HIS A 119 8.97 -21.74 0.27
N ASP A 120 7.63 -21.62 0.35
CA ASP A 120 6.85 -21.40 1.60
C ASP A 120 7.41 -20.27 2.48
N VAL A 121 8.04 -19.28 1.84
CA VAL A 121 8.51 -18.06 2.49
C VAL A 121 7.39 -17.03 2.42
N ARG A 122 7.09 -16.40 3.55
CA ARG A 122 6.01 -15.40 3.68
C ARG A 122 6.56 -14.13 4.33
N ASN A 123 5.81 -13.03 4.16
CA ASN A 123 6.10 -11.73 4.76
C ASN A 123 7.45 -11.15 4.31
N LEU A 124 7.70 -11.12 3.01
CA LEU A 124 8.92 -10.53 2.47
C LEU A 124 9.00 -9.03 2.81
N THR A 125 9.98 -8.66 3.64
CA THR A 125 10.17 -7.26 4.00
C THR A 125 10.81 -6.50 2.85
N GLY A 126 10.50 -5.20 2.73
CA GLY A 126 11.14 -4.35 1.71
C GLY A 126 12.67 -4.34 1.86
N ARG A 127 13.17 -4.35 3.10
CA ARG A 127 14.61 -4.40 3.38
C ARG A 127 15.27 -5.65 2.79
N GLU A 128 14.68 -6.83 2.99
CA GLU A 128 15.26 -8.09 2.47
C GLU A 128 15.27 -8.11 0.94
N PHE A 129 14.17 -7.65 0.32
CA PHE A 129 14.08 -7.54 -1.13
C PHE A 129 15.14 -6.59 -1.69
N TYR A 130 15.19 -5.33 -1.22
CA TYR A 130 16.15 -4.35 -1.73
C TYR A 130 17.60 -4.74 -1.46
N ASP A 131 17.90 -5.31 -0.30
CA ASP A 131 19.25 -5.79 0.01
C ASP A 131 19.66 -6.96 -0.90
N ALA A 132 18.74 -7.87 -1.23
CA ALA A 132 18.98 -8.92 -2.20
C ALA A 132 19.20 -8.37 -3.62
N VAL A 133 18.39 -7.40 -4.05
CA VAL A 133 18.54 -6.72 -5.36
C VAL A 133 19.91 -6.04 -5.46
N PHE A 134 20.32 -5.27 -4.44
CA PHE A 134 21.63 -4.62 -4.45
C PHE A 134 22.78 -5.62 -4.43
N ARG A 135 22.65 -6.73 -3.67
CA ARG A 135 23.63 -7.81 -3.69
C ARG A 135 23.71 -8.51 -5.05
N TYR A 136 22.57 -8.70 -5.72
CA TYR A 136 22.52 -9.27 -7.07
C TYR A 136 23.19 -8.36 -8.11
N ALA A 137 22.84 -7.07 -8.13
CA ALA A 137 23.44 -6.09 -9.03
C ALA A 137 24.95 -5.92 -8.81
N ALA A 138 25.42 -6.06 -7.57
CA ALA A 138 26.85 -6.04 -7.26
C ALA A 138 27.59 -7.33 -7.68
N ALA A 139 26.89 -8.46 -7.76
CA ALA A 139 27.46 -9.74 -8.16
C ALA A 139 27.57 -9.89 -9.68
N ASP A 140 26.66 -9.28 -10.44
CA ASP A 140 26.65 -9.26 -11.90
C ASP A 140 26.82 -7.84 -12.44
N THR A 141 28.07 -7.35 -12.43
CA THR A 141 28.38 -6.02 -12.94
C THR A 141 28.31 -5.94 -14.47
N ASP A 142 28.47 -7.06 -15.18
CA ASP A 142 28.44 -7.08 -16.63
C ASP A 142 27.01 -6.86 -17.14
N GLY A 143 26.03 -7.59 -16.58
CA GLY A 143 24.62 -7.36 -16.87
C GLY A 143 24.18 -5.93 -16.51
N LEU A 144 24.64 -5.39 -15.39
CA LEU A 144 24.34 -4.00 -15.00
C LEU A 144 24.94 -2.98 -15.98
N ILE A 145 26.13 -3.23 -16.54
CA ILE A 145 26.73 -2.34 -17.55
C ILE A 145 25.90 -2.36 -18.83
N GLU A 146 25.42 -3.53 -19.27
CA GLU A 146 24.57 -3.67 -20.45
C GLU A 146 23.28 -2.85 -20.30
N GLU A 147 22.58 -3.01 -19.17
CA GLU A 147 21.37 -2.26 -18.84
C GLU A 147 21.60 -0.73 -18.85
N ILE A 148 22.72 -0.27 -18.28
CA ILE A 148 23.07 1.16 -18.24
C ILE A 148 23.35 1.71 -19.64
N LEU A 149 23.99 0.92 -20.51
CA LEU A 149 24.27 1.34 -21.88
C LEU A 149 22.99 1.40 -22.72
N GLU A 150 22.11 0.40 -22.58
CA GLU A 150 20.80 0.38 -23.24
C GLU A 150 19.96 1.60 -22.83
N ALA A 151 19.82 1.87 -21.53
CA ALA A 151 19.09 3.03 -21.02
C ALA A 151 19.69 4.39 -21.44
N ARG A 152 20.95 4.43 -21.89
CA ARG A 152 21.61 5.65 -22.36
C ARG A 152 21.41 5.90 -23.85
N ASP A 153 21.19 4.84 -24.61
CA ASP A 153 20.94 4.91 -26.05
C ASP A 153 19.46 5.19 -26.38
N GLU A 154 18.58 5.14 -25.37
CA GLU A 154 17.15 5.47 -25.41
C GLU A 154 16.82 6.97 -25.44
#